data_AF-B4WKV2-F1
#
_entry.id   AF-B4WKV2-F1
#
_cell.length_a   1.000
_cell.length_b   1.000
_cell.length_c   1.000
_cell.angle_alpha   90.00
_cell.angle_beta   90.00
_cell.angle_gamma   90.00
#
_symmetry.space_group_name_H-M   'P 1'
#
loop_
_entity.id
_entity.type
_entity.pdbx_description
1 polymer ?
#
loop_
_entity_poly.entity_id
_entity_poly.type
_entity_poly.pdbx_seq_one_letter_code
_entity_poly.pdbx_strand_id
1 'polypeptide(L)'
;MLADPSFTATGPAHLHSNDSLAIAFCPLDLAQAYALADDGANGAIALFSGMVRNQTDGQPVIALEYQAYEPMAIVVFQQIAAQIRQQWPDITRIVIHHRTGKLTVGEISVLVAIGSPHRAEAFAACQYAIDTLKHNAPIWKKEHWQDGSTSWVSIAACEVDQHEAASVP
;
A
#
# COMPACT_ATOMS: atom_id res chain seq x y z
N MET A 1 10.46 -12.90 -11.91
CA MET A 1 10.61 -12.91 -10.43
C MET A 1 12.04 -12.55 -10.09
N LEU A 2 12.35 -11.27 -10.02
CA LEU A 2 13.58 -10.74 -9.42
C LEU A 2 13.14 -9.50 -8.65
N ALA A 3 13.37 -9.48 -7.34
CA ALA A 3 13.21 -8.26 -6.54
C ALA A 3 14.09 -7.16 -7.14
N ASP A 4 13.62 -5.91 -7.09
CA ASP A 4 14.41 -4.75 -7.50
C ASP A 4 15.78 -4.77 -6.80
N PRO A 5 16.93 -4.76 -7.53
CA PRO A 5 18.27 -4.77 -6.93
C PRO A 5 18.57 -3.54 -6.04
N SER A 6 17.71 -2.51 -6.07
CA SER A 6 17.72 -1.39 -5.11
C SER A 6 17.37 -1.83 -3.68
N PHE A 7 16.69 -2.96 -3.52
CA PHE A 7 16.19 -3.48 -2.25
C PHE A 7 17.25 -4.36 -1.57
N THR A 8 18.42 -3.77 -1.30
CA THR A 8 19.43 -4.44 -0.46
C THR A 8 19.02 -4.31 1.01
N ALA A 9 19.08 -5.43 1.74
CA ALA A 9 18.84 -5.51 3.17
C ALA A 9 19.90 -4.73 3.95
N THR A 10 19.80 -3.40 3.90
CA THR A 10 20.59 -2.50 4.73
C THR A 10 19.89 -2.43 6.09
N GLY A 11 20.69 -2.42 7.16
CA GLY A 11 20.26 -2.59 8.56
C GLY A 11 19.10 -1.70 9.02
N PRO A 12 18.56 -1.92 10.24
CA PRO A 12 17.28 -1.38 10.66
C PRO A 12 17.25 0.15 10.46
N ALA A 13 16.41 0.61 9.53
CA ALA A 13 16.13 2.01 9.36
C ALA A 13 15.60 2.55 10.69
N HIS A 14 16.20 3.63 11.21
CA HIS A 14 15.71 4.27 12.42
C HIS A 14 14.27 4.74 12.18
N LEU A 15 13.31 4.05 12.78
CA LEU A 15 11.91 4.45 12.82
C LEU A 15 11.82 5.86 13.39
N HIS A 16 11.34 6.82 12.60
CA HIS A 16 10.92 8.09 13.15
C HIS A 16 9.71 7.86 14.04
N SER A 17 9.70 8.45 15.23
CA SER A 17 8.65 8.27 16.25
C SER A 17 7.24 8.64 15.79
N ASN A 18 7.13 9.29 14.62
CA ASN A 18 5.91 9.91 14.12
C ASN A 18 5.32 9.16 12.92
N ASP A 19 5.93 8.06 12.47
CA ASP A 19 5.39 7.23 11.38
C ASP A 19 4.47 6.15 11.96
N SER A 20 3.38 5.85 11.24
CA SER A 20 2.43 4.81 11.63
C SER A 20 2.39 3.71 10.57
N LEU A 21 3.07 2.60 10.86
CA LEU A 21 3.22 1.46 9.94
C LEU A 21 2.57 0.24 10.59
N ALA A 22 1.55 -0.33 9.94
CA ALA A 22 0.77 -1.41 10.57
C ALA A 22 0.20 -2.40 9.56
N ILE A 23 0.10 -3.65 10.01
CA ILE A 23 -0.79 -4.66 9.42
C ILE A 23 -1.92 -4.90 10.42
N ALA A 24 -3.15 -4.86 9.94
CA ALA A 24 -4.34 -4.99 10.78
C ALA A 24 -5.27 -6.08 10.25
N PHE A 25 -6.05 -6.68 11.14
CA PHE A 25 -7.14 -7.58 10.76
C PHE A 25 -8.50 -6.87 10.75
N CYS A 26 -8.64 -5.80 11.53
CA CYS A 26 -9.85 -4.98 11.57
C CYS A 26 -9.97 -4.05 10.35
N PRO A 27 -11.19 -3.57 10.04
CA PRO A 27 -11.40 -2.54 9.02
C PRO A 27 -10.52 -1.30 9.27
N LEU A 28 -9.94 -0.76 8.19
CA LEU A 28 -9.17 0.47 8.24
C LEU A 28 -10.10 1.68 8.23
N ASP A 29 -9.74 2.72 8.99
CA ASP A 29 -10.52 3.96 9.12
C ASP A 29 -9.78 5.13 8.46
N LEU A 30 -10.44 5.76 7.47
CA LEU A 30 -9.92 6.91 6.74
C LEU A 30 -9.67 8.12 7.64
N ALA A 31 -10.58 8.41 8.57
CA ALA A 31 -10.45 9.54 9.49
C ALA A 31 -9.31 9.31 10.48
N GLN A 32 -9.12 8.07 10.93
CA GLN A 32 -7.99 7.72 11.78
C GLN A 32 -6.65 7.87 11.04
N ALA A 33 -6.55 7.36 9.80
CA ALA A 33 -5.34 7.49 8.99
C ALA A 33 -5.01 8.97 8.69
N TYR A 34 -6.03 9.78 8.39
CA TYR A 34 -5.88 11.23 8.23
C TYR A 34 -5.35 11.88 9.51
N ALA A 35 -5.96 11.58 10.66
CA ALA A 35 -5.55 12.16 11.94
C ALA A 35 -4.12 11.77 12.35
N LEU A 36 -3.66 10.56 12.01
CA LEU A 36 -2.28 10.14 12.22
C LEU A 36 -1.28 10.87 11.31
N ALA A 37 -1.73 11.27 10.11
CA ALA A 37 -0.93 12.04 9.17
C ALA A 37 -0.95 13.56 9.45
N ASP A 38 -1.83 14.02 10.33
CA ASP A 38 -2.02 15.43 10.65
C ASP A 38 -0.91 15.98 11.56
N ASP A 39 -0.46 17.19 11.24
CA ASP A 39 0.59 17.93 11.94
C ASP A 39 0.45 19.42 11.60
N GLY A 40 0.69 20.30 12.57
CA GLY A 40 0.54 21.75 12.38
C GLY A 40 1.50 22.35 11.35
N ALA A 41 2.57 21.64 10.97
CA ALA A 41 3.48 22.03 9.90
C ALA A 41 2.98 21.66 8.49
N ASN A 42 1.87 20.90 8.37
CA ASN A 42 1.36 20.46 7.08
C ASN A 42 0.62 21.57 6.34
N GLY A 43 0.99 21.80 5.09
CA GLY A 43 0.17 22.52 4.11
C GLY A 43 -0.69 21.59 3.23
N ALA A 44 -0.43 20.28 3.28
CA ALA A 44 -1.18 19.27 2.56
C ALA A 44 -1.08 17.88 3.22
N ILE A 45 -2.14 17.10 3.06
CA ILE A 45 -2.13 15.64 3.29
C ILE A 45 -2.62 14.98 2.01
N ALA A 46 -1.82 14.07 1.46
CA ALA A 46 -2.23 13.19 0.37
C ALA A 46 -2.62 11.83 0.97
N LEU A 47 -3.84 11.36 0.68
CA LEU A 47 -4.35 10.09 1.18
C LEU A 47 -4.77 9.22 -0.01
N PHE A 48 -4.26 7.99 -0.02
CA PHE A 48 -4.65 6.93 -0.95
C PHE A 48 -5.41 5.83 -0.20
N SER A 49 -6.49 5.35 -0.82
CA SER A 49 -7.30 4.23 -0.34
C SER A 49 -7.44 3.17 -1.43
N GLY A 50 -6.82 2.02 -1.22
CA GLY A 50 -6.98 0.84 -2.07
C GLY A 50 -8.21 0.05 -1.65
N MET A 51 -9.17 -0.12 -2.55
CA MET A 51 -10.46 -0.75 -2.27
C MET A 51 -10.66 -2.02 -3.09
N VAL A 52 -11.41 -2.98 -2.52
CA VAL A 52 -11.83 -4.17 -3.26
C VAL A 52 -12.85 -3.78 -4.32
N ARG A 53 -12.52 -4.03 -5.59
CA ARG A 53 -13.43 -3.82 -6.73
C ARG A 53 -14.37 -5.01 -6.88
N ASN A 54 -15.52 -4.79 -7.51
CA ASN A 54 -16.48 -5.84 -7.85
C ASN A 54 -16.06 -6.71 -9.03
N GLN A 55 -14.96 -6.37 -9.72
CA GLN A 55 -14.47 -7.08 -10.90
C GLN A 55 -12.94 -7.12 -10.92
N THR A 56 -12.40 -8.27 -11.32
CA THR A 56 -11.00 -8.46 -11.74
C THR A 56 -11.02 -9.15 -13.11
N ASP A 57 -10.31 -8.61 -14.09
CA ASP A 57 -10.18 -9.16 -15.45
C ASP A 57 -11.52 -9.54 -16.12
N GLY A 58 -12.53 -8.70 -15.92
CA GLY A 58 -13.88 -8.89 -16.46
C GLY A 58 -14.74 -9.89 -15.69
N GLN A 59 -14.21 -10.57 -14.67
CA GLN A 59 -14.95 -11.53 -13.86
C GLN A 59 -15.46 -10.91 -12.54
N PRO A 60 -16.71 -11.20 -12.12
CA PRO A 60 -17.25 -10.72 -10.85
C PRO A 60 -16.54 -11.31 -9.64
N VAL A 61 -15.98 -10.44 -8.78
CA VAL A 61 -15.35 -10.81 -7.51
C VAL A 61 -16.32 -10.57 -6.37
N ILE A 62 -16.46 -11.54 -5.46
CA ILE A 62 -17.29 -11.38 -4.25
C ILE A 62 -16.47 -10.90 -3.04
N ALA A 63 -15.21 -11.33 -2.97
CA ALA A 63 -14.31 -10.99 -1.88
C ALA A 63 -12.85 -11.22 -2.29
N LEU A 64 -11.95 -10.51 -1.62
CA LEU A 64 -10.52 -10.78 -1.61
C LEU A 64 -10.11 -11.25 -0.22
N GLU A 65 -9.19 -12.19 -0.13
CA GLU A 65 -8.58 -12.60 1.13
C GLU A 65 -7.08 -12.29 1.08
N TYR A 66 -6.62 -11.46 2.00
CA TYR A 66 -5.23 -11.03 2.07
C TYR A 66 -4.45 -11.79 3.14
N GLN A 67 -3.26 -12.26 2.79
CA GLN A 67 -2.29 -12.84 3.71
C GLN A 67 -0.97 -12.08 3.61
N ALA A 68 -0.24 -11.98 4.72
CA ALA A 68 1.03 -11.28 4.74
C ALA A 68 2.05 -12.07 5.57
N TYR A 69 3.32 -12.05 5.14
CA TYR A 69 4.42 -12.34 6.05
C TYR A 69 4.72 -11.07 6.83
N GLU A 70 3.94 -10.85 7.88
CA GLU A 70 3.85 -9.56 8.59
C GLU A 70 5.20 -8.99 9.04
N PRO A 71 6.13 -9.76 9.68
CA PRO A 71 7.44 -9.24 10.06
C PRO A 71 8.22 -8.63 8.89
N MET A 72 8.17 -9.26 7.71
CA MET A 72 8.88 -8.79 6.52
C MET A 72 8.14 -7.65 5.82
N ALA A 73 6.81 -7.68 5.81
CA ALA A 73 6.03 -6.58 5.27
C ALA A 73 6.22 -5.27 6.06
N ILE A 74 6.34 -5.35 7.40
CA ILE A 74 6.69 -4.18 8.22
C ILE A 74 8.10 -3.66 7.89
N VAL A 75 9.08 -4.54 7.64
CA VAL A 75 10.43 -4.11 7.20
C VAL A 75 10.35 -3.37 5.86
N VAL A 76 9.54 -3.86 4.91
CA VAL A 76 9.31 -3.17 3.63
C VAL A 76 8.69 -1.78 3.87
N PHE A 77 7.70 -1.65 4.76
CA PHE A 77 7.08 -0.36 5.06
C PHE A 77 8.07 0.62 5.69
N GLN A 78 8.96 0.13 6.57
CA GLN A 78 10.03 0.93 7.17
C GLN A 78 11.03 1.41 6.11
N GLN A 79 11.39 0.57 5.15
CA GLN A 79 12.28 0.94 4.05
C GLN A 79 11.64 1.98 3.13
N ILE A 80 10.35 1.82 2.81
CA ILE A 80 9.58 2.83 2.06
C ILE A 80 9.60 4.17 2.79
N ALA A 81 9.32 4.17 4.10
CA ALA A 81 9.35 5.38 4.91
C ALA A 81 10.74 6.03 4.89
N ALA A 82 11.81 5.24 5.07
CA ALA A 82 13.18 5.75 5.05
C ALA A 82 13.56 6.38 3.70
N GLN A 83 13.16 5.76 2.58
CA GLN A 83 13.40 6.30 1.23
C GLN A 83 12.61 7.59 1.00
N ILE A 84 11.36 7.66 1.46
CA ILE A 84 10.56 8.89 1.39
C ILE A 84 11.26 10.01 2.17
N ARG A 85 11.79 9.74 3.37
CA ARG A 85 12.52 10.74 4.16
C ARG A 85 13.80 11.21 3.49
N GLN A 86 14.47 10.32 2.76
CA GLN A 86 15.68 10.68 2.00
C GLN A 86 15.35 11.55 0.78
N GLN A 87 14.27 11.23 0.06
CA GLN A 87 13.90 11.91 -1.18
C GLN A 87 13.11 13.20 -0.94
N TRP A 88 12.28 13.23 0.10
CA TRP A 88 11.47 14.38 0.53
C TRP A 88 11.66 14.63 2.04
N PRO A 89 12.76 15.29 2.44
CA PRO A 89 13.08 15.53 3.85
C PRO A 89 12.01 16.30 4.62
N ASP A 90 11.22 17.13 3.93
CA ASP A 90 10.19 17.99 4.52
C ASP A 90 8.85 17.27 4.76
N ILE A 91 8.69 16.00 4.34
CA ILE A 91 7.54 15.20 4.78
C ILE A 91 7.51 15.21 6.32
N THR A 92 6.33 15.20 6.93
CA THR A 92 6.19 15.29 8.40
C THR A 92 5.70 13.97 8.99
N ARG A 93 4.78 13.30 8.30
CA ARG A 93 4.11 12.07 8.73
C ARG A 93 3.97 11.10 7.58
N ILE A 94 4.20 9.83 7.87
CA ILE A 94 4.00 8.72 6.92
C ILE A 94 3.11 7.68 7.60
N VAL A 95 1.98 7.38 6.99
CA VAL A 95 1.06 6.33 7.44
C VAL A 95 0.96 5.29 6.33
N ILE A 96 1.22 4.02 6.66
CA ILE A 96 1.08 2.88 5.75
C ILE A 96 0.42 1.75 6.52
N HIS A 97 -0.87 1.55 6.28
CA HIS A 97 -1.66 0.49 6.90
C HIS A 97 -2.19 -0.46 5.85
N HIS A 98 -2.03 -1.76 6.08
CA HIS A 98 -2.59 -2.79 5.21
C HIS A 98 -3.46 -3.75 6.01
N ARG A 99 -4.64 -4.09 5.48
CA ARG A 99 -5.56 -5.04 6.09
C ARG A 99 -5.31 -6.46 5.56
N THR A 100 -5.27 -7.43 6.45
CA THR A 100 -5.27 -8.86 6.14
C THR A 100 -6.62 -9.50 6.49
N GLY A 101 -6.82 -10.74 6.05
CA GLY A 101 -8.09 -11.44 6.19
C GLY A 101 -9.02 -11.21 5.00
N LYS A 102 -10.29 -11.57 5.19
CA LYS A 102 -11.31 -11.50 4.14
C LYS A 102 -11.95 -10.11 4.07
N LEU A 103 -11.97 -9.55 2.87
CA LEU A 103 -12.57 -8.27 2.52
C LEU A 103 -13.56 -8.46 1.38
N THR A 104 -14.71 -7.83 1.51
CA THR A 104 -15.79 -7.77 0.52
C THR A 104 -15.64 -6.52 -0.34
N VAL A 105 -16.34 -6.51 -1.47
CA VAL A 105 -16.38 -5.38 -2.40
C VAL A 105 -16.70 -4.07 -1.67
N GLY A 106 -15.89 -3.04 -1.94
CA GLY A 106 -16.01 -1.73 -1.31
C GLY A 106 -15.24 -1.57 0.01
N GLU A 107 -14.69 -2.66 0.59
CA GLU A 107 -13.83 -2.54 1.76
C GLU A 107 -12.41 -2.07 1.38
N ILE A 108 -11.77 -1.33 2.29
CA ILE A 108 -10.42 -0.80 2.14
C ILE A 108 -9.40 -1.87 2.55
N SER A 109 -8.49 -2.19 1.63
CA SER A 109 -7.39 -3.13 1.86
C SER A 109 -6.10 -2.44 2.25
N VAL A 110 -5.88 -1.20 1.82
CA VAL A 110 -4.66 -0.44 2.13
C VAL A 110 -4.96 1.05 2.24
N LEU A 111 -4.36 1.69 3.23
CA LEU A 111 -4.32 3.14 3.39
C LEU A 111 -2.87 3.62 3.38
N VAL A 112 -2.63 4.66 2.59
CA VAL A 112 -1.39 5.43 2.65
C VAL A 112 -1.77 6.89 2.88
N ALA A 113 -1.20 7.54 3.89
CA ALA A 113 -1.40 8.98 4.10
C ALA A 113 -0.06 9.67 4.39
N ILE A 114 0.21 10.75 3.66
CA ILE A 114 1.46 11.50 3.73
C ILE A 114 1.17 12.96 4.05
N GLY A 115 1.69 13.43 5.18
CA GLY A 115 1.65 14.84 5.58
C GLY A 115 2.89 15.60 5.10
N SER A 116 2.68 16.81 4.55
CA SER A 116 3.77 17.65 4.03
C SER A 116 3.45 19.14 4.13
N PRO A 117 4.45 20.04 4.26
CA PRO A 117 4.29 21.48 4.08
C PRO A 117 3.76 21.85 2.69
N HIS A 118 4.02 21.03 1.68
CA HIS A 118 3.73 21.34 0.28
C HIS A 118 3.07 20.16 -0.44
N ARG A 119 2.08 20.47 -1.28
CA ARG A 119 1.24 19.45 -1.92
C ARG A 119 1.98 18.56 -2.92
N ALA A 120 3.00 19.09 -3.60
CA ALA A 120 3.67 18.36 -4.68
C ALA A 120 4.40 17.14 -4.14
N GLU A 121 5.10 17.34 -3.03
CA GLU A 121 5.85 16.34 -2.28
C GLU A 121 4.89 15.33 -1.65
N ALA A 122 3.76 15.78 -1.08
CA ALA A 122 2.73 14.88 -0.55
C ALA A 122 2.22 13.90 -1.62
N PHE A 123 1.87 14.40 -2.81
CA PHE A 123 1.41 13.53 -3.91
C PHE A 123 2.50 12.56 -4.38
N ALA A 124 3.71 13.07 -4.62
CA ALA A 124 4.81 12.26 -5.12
C ALA A 124 5.21 11.14 -4.14
N ALA A 125 5.32 11.46 -2.85
CA ALA A 125 5.63 10.49 -1.81
C ALA A 125 4.51 9.47 -1.61
N CYS A 126 3.24 9.89 -1.70
CA CYS A 126 2.10 8.98 -1.57
C CYS A 126 2.05 7.97 -2.72
N GLN A 127 2.29 8.42 -3.95
CA GLN A 127 2.38 7.56 -5.14
C GLN A 127 3.56 6.57 -5.00
N TYR A 128 4.74 7.08 -4.64
CA TYR A 128 5.91 6.23 -4.41
C TYR A 128 5.65 5.14 -3.37
N ALA A 129 5.00 5.49 -2.25
CA ALA A 129 4.69 4.55 -1.18
C ALA A 129 3.81 3.40 -1.66
N ILE A 130 2.72 3.70 -2.37
CA ILE A 130 1.79 2.65 -2.82
C ILE A 130 2.41 1.78 -3.91
N ASP A 131 3.13 2.36 -4.87
CA ASP A 131 3.76 1.58 -5.95
C ASP A 131 4.83 0.65 -5.39
N THR A 132 5.67 1.16 -4.48
CA THR A 132 6.73 0.39 -3.85
C THR A 132 6.17 -0.70 -2.93
N LEU A 133 5.09 -0.41 -2.19
CA LEU A 133 4.41 -1.40 -1.35
C LEU A 133 3.89 -2.56 -2.21
N LYS A 134 3.17 -2.25 -3.29
CA LYS A 134 2.58 -3.27 -4.15
C LYS A 134 3.62 -4.15 -4.83
N HIS A 135 4.77 -3.58 -5.17
CA HIS A 135 5.87 -4.30 -5.82
C HIS A 135 6.64 -5.19 -4.84
N ASN A 136 6.92 -4.71 -3.62
CA ASN A 136 7.91 -5.31 -2.73
C ASN A 136 7.34 -6.00 -1.49
N ALA A 137 6.14 -5.63 -1.03
CA ALA A 137 5.59 -6.19 0.20
C ALA A 137 5.18 -7.66 -0.01
N PRO A 138 5.60 -8.60 0.86
CA PRO A 138 5.18 -10.00 0.81
C PRO A 138 3.75 -10.14 1.33
N ILE A 139 2.81 -9.61 0.55
CA ILE A 139 1.37 -9.62 0.77
C ILE A 139 0.72 -10.25 -0.47
N TRP A 140 -0.08 -11.28 -0.24
CA TRP A 140 -0.75 -12.04 -1.29
C TRP A 140 -2.26 -11.85 -1.16
N LYS A 141 -2.95 -11.79 -2.30
CA LYS A 141 -4.40 -11.80 -2.34
C LYS A 141 -4.90 -13.12 -2.92
N LYS A 142 -6.00 -13.60 -2.38
CA LYS A 142 -6.80 -14.68 -2.95
C LYS A 142 -8.13 -14.12 -3.41
N GLU A 143 -8.46 -14.31 -4.67
CA GLU A 143 -9.73 -13.87 -5.23
C GLU A 143 -10.76 -14.97 -5.04
N HIS A 144 -11.94 -14.59 -4.55
CA HIS A 144 -13.10 -15.46 -4.40
C HIS A 144 -14.13 -15.07 -5.46
N TRP A 145 -14.48 -16.03 -6.32
CA TRP A 145 -15.37 -15.84 -7.47
C TRP A 145 -16.81 -16.30 -7.17
N GLN A 146 -17.77 -15.83 -7.97
CA GLN A 146 -19.19 -16.18 -7.78
C GLN A 146 -19.50 -17.68 -7.97
N ASP A 147 -18.68 -18.39 -8.76
CA ASP A 147 -18.82 -19.83 -8.99
C ASP A 147 -18.22 -20.71 -7.87
N GLY A 148 -17.66 -20.07 -6.83
CA GLY A 148 -17.02 -20.74 -5.70
C GLY A 148 -15.56 -21.14 -5.94
N SER A 149 -15.00 -20.86 -7.12
CA SER A 149 -13.57 -21.05 -7.38
C SER A 149 -12.73 -20.00 -6.67
N THR A 150 -11.43 -20.29 -6.48
CA THR A 150 -10.49 -19.35 -5.85
C THR A 150 -9.12 -19.38 -6.51
N SER A 151 -8.52 -18.22 -6.73
CA SER A 151 -7.15 -18.07 -7.28
C SER A 151 -6.28 -17.23 -6.35
N TRP A 152 -5.02 -17.62 -6.16
CA TRP A 152 -4.02 -16.81 -5.45
C TRP A 152 -3.26 -15.96 -6.46
N VAL A 153 -3.14 -14.67 -6.17
CA VAL A 153 -2.40 -13.72 -7.01
C VAL A 153 -1.51 -12.86 -6.12
N SER A 154 -0.25 -12.68 -6.51
CA SER A 154 0.63 -11.70 -5.86
C SER A 154 0.19 -10.29 -6.25
N ILE A 155 0.27 -9.31 -5.33
CA ILE A 155 -0.11 -7.92 -5.63
C ILE A 155 0.72 -7.37 -6.82
N ALA A 156 2.00 -7.71 -6.90
CA ALA A 156 2.89 -7.29 -7.99
C ALA A 156 2.53 -7.89 -9.36
N ALA A 157 1.90 -9.07 -9.41
CA ALA A 157 1.57 -9.74 -10.66
C ALA A 157 0.39 -9.08 -11.40
N CYS A 158 -0.56 -8.48 -10.66
CA CYS A 158 -1.75 -7.85 -11.25
C CYS A 158 -1.48 -6.58 -12.07
N GLU A 159 -0.30 -5.97 -11.97
CA GLU A 159 0.03 -4.74 -12.71
C GLU A 159 0.66 -5.05 -14.08
N VAL A 160 1.23 -6.25 -14.25
CA VAL A 160 1.85 -6.68 -15.52
C VAL A 160 0.77 -6.97 -16.56
N ASP A 161 -0.33 -7.62 -16.16
CA ASP A 161 -1.47 -7.90 -17.06
C ASP A 161 -2.21 -6.64 -17.53
N GLN A 162 -2.07 -5.51 -16.81
CA GLN A 162 -2.73 -4.24 -17.17
C GLN A 162 -1.97 -3.42 -18.21
N HIS A 163 -0.67 -3.65 -18.40
CA HIS A 163 0.14 -2.93 -19.40
C HIS A 163 0.19 -3.64 -20.75
N GLU A 164 0.01 -4.95 -20.81
CA GLU A 164 0.06 -5.70 -22.08
C GLU A 164 -1.24 -5.57 -22.90
N ALA A 165 -2.38 -5.29 -22.23
CA ALA A 165 -3.67 -5.05 -22.89
C ALA A 165 -3.84 -3.63 -23.46
N ALA A 166 -2.95 -2.67 -23.11
CA ALA A 166 -3.04 -1.28 -23.54
C ALA A 166 -2.17 -0.95 -24.78
N SER A 167 -1.46 -1.93 -25.33
CA SER A 167 -0.58 -1.76 -26.49
C SER A 167 -0.80 -2.82 -27.55
N VAL A 168 -1.96 -2.77 -28.21
CA VAL A 168 -2.11 -3.28 -29.58
C VAL A 168 -2.83 -2.18 -30.40
N PRO A 169 -2.26 -1.72 -31.52
CA PRO A 169 -2.88 -0.68 -32.36
C PRO A 169 -4.17 -1.14 -33.05
#